data_AF-A0A9D6IKX7-F1
#
_entry.id   AF-A0A9D6IKX7-F1
#
_cell.length_a   1.000
_cell.length_b   1.000
_cell.length_c   1.000
_cell.angle_alpha   90.00
_cell.angle_beta   90.00
_cell.angle_gamma   90.00
#
_symmetry.space_group_name_H-M   'P 1'
#
loop_
_entity.id
_entity.type
_entity.pdbx_description
1 polymer ?
#
loop_
_entity_poly.entity_id
_entity_poly.type
_entity_poly.pdbx_seq_one_letter_code
_entity_poly.pdbx_strand_id
1 'polypeptide(L)'
;MSKKWTKADEKRLVAMQGRMTLGELARKFSVSPREIKMKLAESAKGQRHKNKRTHVVRRVRPARQRSNGRPTAGVEAATFARALNLFDRGVELFNSRKFDKAQRVFREIIEKMADEREFHDRAHLYLNLIQRQLKPVEPRPRNYEDYYNRAIYHLNLGDYDRSIGFLKKANDKKPKDPSITYFLALAFAGKNDVKASVIHLRQAIELDGENRVLARNETEFQAMLEHPEVREVLYPERAGGTDPHPPSS
;
A
#
# COMPACT_ATOMS: atom_id res chain seq x y z
N MET A 1 -47.15 -9.36 25.98
CA MET A 1 -47.32 -10.51 26.89
C MET A 1 -46.34 -11.60 26.45
N SER A 2 -45.51 -12.10 27.36
CA SER A 2 -44.53 -13.15 27.05
C SER A 2 -45.22 -14.50 26.87
N LYS A 3 -44.81 -15.26 25.85
CA LYS A 3 -45.39 -16.59 25.59
C LYS A 3 -44.97 -17.55 26.71
N LYS A 4 -45.92 -18.33 27.23
CA LYS A 4 -45.57 -19.45 28.13
C LYS A 4 -44.99 -20.59 27.28
N TRP A 5 -43.69 -20.83 27.42
CA TRP A 5 -42.96 -21.87 26.69
C TRP A 5 -43.20 -23.24 27.32
N THR A 6 -43.58 -24.23 26.51
CA THR A 6 -43.63 -25.64 26.93
C THR A 6 -42.32 -26.35 26.59
N LYS A 7 -42.00 -27.46 27.28
CA LYS A 7 -40.81 -28.29 26.95
C LYS A 7 -40.82 -28.80 25.50
N ALA A 8 -42.01 -29.02 24.92
CA ALA A 8 -42.15 -29.41 23.52
C ALA A 8 -41.82 -28.26 22.57
N ASP A 9 -42.21 -27.02 22.91
CA ASP A 9 -41.88 -25.83 22.14
C ASP A 9 -40.38 -25.53 22.19
N GLU A 10 -39.74 -25.70 23.34
CA GLU A 10 -38.28 -25.54 23.50
C GLU A 10 -37.51 -26.56 22.66
N LYS A 11 -37.92 -27.84 22.67
CA LYS A 11 -37.28 -28.87 21.85
C LYS A 11 -37.44 -28.60 20.35
N ARG A 12 -38.62 -28.13 19.93
CA ARG A 12 -38.87 -27.71 18.53
C ARG A 12 -38.05 -26.48 18.16
N LEU A 13 -37.92 -25.51 19.06
CA LEU A 13 -37.13 -24.31 18.83
C LEU A 13 -35.65 -24.63 18.60
N VAL A 14 -35.05 -25.45 19.48
CA VAL A 14 -33.65 -25.88 19.36
C VAL A 14 -33.43 -26.69 18.08
N ALA A 15 -34.37 -27.56 17.70
CA ALA A 15 -34.28 -28.33 16.46
C ALA A 15 -34.35 -27.47 15.18
N MET A 16 -34.99 -26.30 15.23
CA MET A 16 -35.16 -25.40 14.08
C MET A 16 -34.14 -24.25 14.05
N GLN A 17 -33.39 -24.01 15.13
CA GLN A 17 -32.45 -22.89 15.28
C GLN A 17 -31.40 -22.78 14.18
N GLY A 18 -30.97 -23.91 13.59
CA GLY A 18 -29.97 -23.93 12.51
C GLY A 18 -30.55 -23.92 11.10
N ARG A 19 -31.88 -23.96 10.95
CA ARG A 19 -32.57 -24.08 9.64
C ARG A 19 -33.40 -22.85 9.29
N MET A 20 -33.60 -21.93 10.24
CA MET A 20 -34.43 -20.74 10.08
C MET A 20 -33.79 -19.55 10.78
N THR A 21 -34.00 -18.35 10.26
CA THR A 21 -33.52 -17.11 10.87
C THR A 21 -34.32 -16.76 12.13
N LEU A 22 -33.76 -15.92 13.01
CA LEU A 22 -34.44 -15.48 14.23
C LEU A 22 -35.77 -14.76 13.96
N GLY A 23 -35.88 -14.05 12.83
CA GLY A 23 -37.11 -13.37 12.41
C GLY A 23 -38.20 -14.35 11.98
N GLU A 24 -37.83 -15.43 11.30
CA GLU A 24 -38.78 -16.47 10.88
C GLU A 24 -39.25 -17.32 12.06
N LEU A 25 -38.34 -17.66 12.99
CA LEU A 25 -38.69 -18.33 14.24
C LEU A 25 -39.59 -17.45 15.10
N ALA A 26 -39.32 -16.14 15.18
CA ALA A 26 -40.16 -15.18 15.88
C ALA A 26 -41.60 -15.18 15.35
N ARG A 27 -41.77 -15.12 14.02
CA ARG A 27 -43.08 -15.21 13.36
C ARG A 27 -43.77 -16.55 13.65
N LYS A 28 -43.04 -17.66 13.56
CA LYS A 28 -43.57 -19.02 13.74
C LYS A 28 -44.04 -19.30 15.17
N PHE A 29 -43.34 -18.75 16.16
CA PHE A 29 -43.71 -18.92 17.56
C PHE A 29 -44.59 -17.77 18.09
N SER A 30 -44.95 -16.80 17.24
CA SER A 30 -45.72 -15.58 17.57
C SER A 30 -45.12 -14.80 18.74
N VAL A 31 -43.79 -14.63 18.71
CA VAL A 31 -43.02 -13.92 19.75
C VAL A 31 -42.00 -12.98 19.11
N SER A 32 -41.35 -12.14 19.91
CA SER A 32 -40.29 -11.27 19.40
C SER A 32 -38.99 -12.05 19.11
N PRO A 33 -38.16 -11.62 18.14
CA PRO A 33 -36.84 -12.24 17.88
C PRO A 33 -35.91 -12.22 19.10
N ARG A 34 -36.07 -11.22 19.97
CA ARG A 34 -35.33 -11.10 21.23
C ARG A 34 -35.70 -12.23 22.20
N GLU A 35 -36.97 -12.59 22.28
CA GLU A 35 -37.46 -13.66 23.16
C GLU A 35 -37.00 -15.04 22.69
N ILE A 36 -36.98 -15.27 21.37
CA ILE A 36 -36.36 -16.48 20.78
C ILE A 36 -34.88 -16.59 21.17
N LYS A 37 -34.13 -15.49 21.01
CA LYS A 37 -32.70 -15.45 21.32
C LYS A 37 -32.43 -15.75 22.81
N MET A 38 -33.25 -15.22 23.72
CA MET A 38 -33.11 -15.52 25.16
C MET A 38 -33.38 -16.98 25.47
N LYS A 39 -34.43 -17.58 24.90
CA LYS A 39 -34.77 -18.99 25.17
C LYS A 39 -33.75 -19.98 24.65
N LEU A 40 -33.15 -19.70 23.50
CA LEU A 40 -32.04 -20.52 22.98
C LEU A 40 -30.79 -20.44 23.88
N ALA A 41 -30.53 -19.27 24.49
CA ALA A 41 -29.42 -19.10 25.42
C ALA A 41 -29.67 -19.77 26.78
N GLU A 42 -30.90 -19.81 27.28
CA GLU A 42 -31.28 -20.51 28.51
C GLU A 42 -31.12 -22.04 28.36
N SER A 43 -31.54 -22.60 27.24
CA SER A 43 -31.43 -24.04 26.96
C SER A 43 -29.97 -24.53 26.98
N ALA A 44 -29.03 -23.73 26.47
CA ALA A 44 -27.60 -24.05 26.46
C ALA A 44 -26.94 -24.07 27.86
N LYS A 45 -27.49 -23.36 28.85
CA LYS A 45 -26.93 -23.31 30.21
C LYS A 45 -27.31 -24.53 31.06
N GLY A 46 -28.51 -25.11 30.85
CA GLY A 46 -29.01 -26.25 31.61
C GLY A 46 -28.18 -27.54 31.47
N GLN A 47 -27.43 -27.70 30.37
CA GLN A 47 -26.58 -28.88 30.13
C GLN A 47 -25.24 -28.85 30.87
N ARG A 48 -24.76 -27.69 31.31
CA ARG A 48 -23.42 -27.54 31.93
C ARG A 48 -23.35 -27.93 33.42
N HIS A 49 -24.47 -27.99 34.13
CA HIS A 49 -24.45 -28.18 35.59
C HIS A 49 -24.44 -29.64 36.09
N LYS A 50 -24.58 -30.66 35.23
CA LYS A 50 -24.67 -32.05 35.68
C LYS A 50 -23.34 -32.77 35.96
N ASN A 51 -22.18 -32.18 35.63
CA ASN A 51 -20.91 -32.92 35.55
C ASN A 51 -19.78 -32.41 36.49
N LYS A 52 -19.98 -32.33 37.81
CA LYS A 52 -18.86 -32.12 38.77
C LYS A 52 -19.15 -32.68 40.18
N ARG A 53 -18.68 -33.89 40.51
CA ARG A 53 -18.28 -34.29 41.89
C ARG A 53 -17.21 -35.40 41.85
N THR A 54 -16.37 -35.38 42.90
CA THR A 54 -15.30 -36.29 43.36
C THR A 54 -13.88 -36.17 42.75
N HIS A 55 -12.95 -35.65 43.56
CA HIS A 55 -11.51 -35.93 43.49
C HIS A 55 -10.96 -36.13 44.91
N VAL A 56 -10.26 -37.24 45.14
CA VAL A 56 -9.30 -37.46 46.24
C VAL A 56 -7.91 -37.57 45.62
N VAL A 57 -6.91 -36.99 46.28
CA VAL A 57 -5.55 -36.73 45.81
C VAL A 57 -4.58 -37.84 46.22
N ARG A 58 -3.64 -38.22 45.34
CA ARG A 58 -2.30 -38.66 45.76
C ARG A 58 -1.25 -38.29 44.69
N ARG A 59 -0.14 -37.69 45.15
CA ARG A 59 1.01 -37.16 44.38
C ARG A 59 1.95 -38.27 43.90
N VAL A 60 2.56 -38.10 42.71
CA VAL A 60 4.00 -38.27 42.40
C VAL A 60 4.36 -37.36 41.19
N ARG A 61 5.55 -36.73 41.18
CA ARG A 61 6.22 -35.99 40.08
C ARG A 61 7.48 -36.82 39.67
N PRO A 62 8.19 -36.59 38.54
CA PRO A 62 7.98 -35.61 37.45
C PRO A 62 8.26 -36.18 36.02
N ALA A 63 7.79 -35.50 34.98
CA ALA A 63 8.49 -35.48 33.68
C ALA A 63 8.07 -34.25 32.87
N ARG A 64 9.07 -33.57 32.31
CA ARG A 64 8.93 -32.43 31.41
C ARG A 64 8.25 -32.92 30.12
N GLN A 65 6.94 -32.72 30.00
CA GLN A 65 6.24 -32.84 28.72
C GLN A 65 5.94 -31.43 28.22
N ARG A 66 6.52 -31.08 27.07
CA ARG A 66 5.97 -30.05 26.19
C ARG A 66 4.53 -30.48 25.89
N SER A 67 3.56 -29.89 26.57
CA SER A 67 2.16 -30.10 26.25
C SER A 67 1.84 -29.31 24.98
N ASN A 68 2.07 -29.92 23.82
CA ASN A 68 1.23 -29.66 22.67
C ASN A 68 -0.17 -30.19 23.01
N GLY A 69 -0.91 -29.42 23.80
CA GLY A 69 -2.33 -29.64 23.96
C GLY A 69 -2.98 -29.23 22.65
N ARG A 70 -3.36 -30.20 21.81
CA ARG A 70 -4.29 -29.93 20.72
C ARG A 70 -5.50 -29.22 21.32
N PRO A 71 -5.88 -28.03 20.81
CA PRO A 71 -7.10 -27.39 21.26
C PRO A 71 -8.26 -28.36 21.09
N THR A 72 -9.14 -28.41 22.09
CA THR A 72 -10.31 -29.30 22.00
C THR A 72 -11.20 -28.82 20.86
N ALA A 73 -11.85 -29.72 20.12
CA ALA A 73 -12.62 -29.41 18.91
C ALA A 73 -13.65 -28.27 19.09
N GLY A 74 -14.13 -28.01 20.32
CA GLY A 74 -15.03 -26.89 20.62
C GLY A 74 -14.34 -25.53 20.70
N VAL A 75 -13.05 -25.46 21.03
CA VAL A 75 -12.24 -24.24 20.98
C VAL A 75 -11.87 -23.93 19.53
N GLU A 76 -11.47 -24.93 18.75
CA GLU A 76 -11.19 -24.81 17.29
C GLU A 76 -12.43 -24.34 16.52
N ALA A 77 -13.62 -24.89 16.81
CA ALA A 77 -14.86 -24.42 16.19
C ALA A 77 -15.22 -22.96 16.54
N ALA A 78 -14.85 -22.50 17.74
CA ALA A 78 -15.11 -21.14 18.19
C ALA A 78 -14.10 -20.12 17.62
N THR A 79 -12.82 -20.51 17.49
CA THR A 79 -11.80 -19.70 16.80
C THR A 79 -12.12 -19.56 15.33
N PHE A 80 -12.53 -20.65 14.68
CA PHE A 80 -12.97 -20.65 13.29
C PHE A 80 -14.16 -19.73 13.06
N ALA A 81 -15.22 -19.87 13.87
CA ALA A 81 -16.41 -19.01 13.76
C ALA A 81 -16.07 -17.52 13.96
N ARG A 82 -15.10 -17.21 14.83
CA ARG A 82 -14.64 -15.84 15.05
C ARG A 82 -13.81 -15.33 13.86
N ALA A 83 -12.91 -16.15 13.32
CA ALA A 83 -12.12 -15.82 12.14
C ALA A 83 -13.02 -15.54 10.93
N LEU A 84 -14.05 -16.38 10.71
CA LEU A 84 -15.04 -16.19 9.65
C LEU A 84 -15.78 -14.85 9.77
N ASN A 85 -16.33 -14.53 10.95
CA ASN A 85 -17.03 -13.26 11.14
C ASN A 85 -16.13 -12.02 10.95
N LEU A 86 -14.87 -12.10 11.40
CA LEU A 86 -13.90 -11.03 11.15
C LEU A 86 -13.58 -10.91 9.67
N PHE A 87 -13.41 -12.04 8.99
CA PHE A 87 -13.12 -12.07 7.57
C PHE A 87 -14.26 -11.47 6.74
N ASP A 88 -15.50 -11.89 6.98
CA ASP A 88 -16.69 -11.36 6.29
C ASP A 88 -16.80 -9.85 6.48
N ARG A 89 -16.61 -9.36 7.70
CA ARG A 89 -16.57 -7.92 7.99
C ARG A 89 -15.44 -7.21 7.24
N GLY A 90 -14.26 -7.81 7.16
CA GLY A 90 -13.12 -7.28 6.42
C GLY A 90 -13.45 -7.12 4.93
N VAL A 91 -14.11 -8.13 4.35
CA VAL A 91 -14.55 -8.14 2.94
C VAL A 91 -15.65 -7.09 2.71
N GLU A 92 -16.63 -6.95 3.60
CA GLU A 92 -17.66 -5.91 3.51
C GLU A 92 -17.06 -4.49 3.52
N LEU A 93 -16.09 -4.25 4.42
CA LEU A 93 -15.39 -2.97 4.51
C LEU A 93 -14.56 -2.70 3.25
N PHE A 94 -13.92 -3.73 2.70
CA PHE A 94 -13.18 -3.65 1.44
C PHE A 94 -14.10 -3.30 0.26
N ASN A 95 -15.23 -4.00 0.11
CA ASN A 95 -16.23 -3.75 -0.93
C ASN A 95 -16.84 -2.35 -0.80
N SER A 96 -16.97 -1.86 0.44
CA SER A 96 -17.42 -0.49 0.74
C SER A 96 -16.33 0.58 0.55
N ARG A 97 -15.16 0.25 -0.01
CA ARG A 97 -13.99 1.13 -0.21
C ARG A 97 -13.42 1.75 1.08
N LYS A 98 -13.77 1.21 2.24
CA LYS A 98 -13.28 1.66 3.56
C LYS A 98 -11.94 0.97 3.88
N PHE A 99 -10.94 1.26 3.05
CA PHE A 99 -9.66 0.55 3.04
C PHE A 99 -8.91 0.59 4.37
N ASP A 100 -8.90 1.72 5.08
CA ASP A 100 -8.25 1.83 6.39
C ASP A 100 -8.87 0.90 7.43
N LYS A 101 -10.20 0.77 7.43
CA LYS A 101 -10.93 -0.09 8.37
C LYS A 101 -10.76 -1.55 8.00
N ALA A 102 -10.83 -1.88 6.70
CA ALA A 102 -10.60 -3.22 6.19
C ALA A 102 -9.19 -3.72 6.55
N GLN A 103 -8.17 -2.87 6.38
CA GLN A 103 -6.79 -3.19 6.69
C GLN A 103 -6.60 -3.59 8.15
N ARG A 104 -7.21 -2.86 9.09
CA ARG A 104 -7.14 -3.19 10.53
C ARG A 104 -7.75 -4.55 10.84
N VAL A 105 -8.89 -4.87 10.23
CA VAL A 105 -9.58 -6.15 10.44
C VAL A 105 -8.75 -7.33 9.89
N PHE A 106 -8.20 -7.20 8.69
CA PHE A 106 -7.34 -8.25 8.13
C PHE A 106 -6.04 -8.46 8.92
N ARG A 107 -5.43 -7.38 9.44
CA ARG A 107 -4.29 -7.51 10.37
C ARG A 107 -4.67 -8.20 11.67
N GLU A 108 -5.85 -7.91 12.22
CA GLU A 108 -6.33 -8.59 13.43
C GLU A 108 -6.48 -10.11 13.24
N ILE A 109 -6.94 -10.55 12.07
CA ILE A 109 -7.00 -11.99 11.73
C ILE A 109 -5.60 -12.59 11.76
N ILE A 110 -4.63 -11.93 11.13
CA ILE A 110 -3.24 -12.39 11.06
C ILE A 110 -2.60 -12.46 12.46
N GLU A 111 -2.83 -11.45 13.30
CA GLU A 111 -2.19 -11.35 14.63
C GLU A 111 -2.82 -12.26 15.68
N LYS A 112 -4.16 -12.43 15.65
CA LYS A 112 -4.90 -13.06 16.75
C LYS A 112 -5.48 -14.43 16.43
N MET A 113 -5.49 -14.84 15.16
CA MET A 113 -6.06 -16.12 14.71
C MET A 113 -4.99 -16.96 13.97
N ALA A 114 -3.81 -17.09 14.58
CA ALA A 114 -2.64 -17.75 13.96
C ALA A 114 -2.87 -19.24 13.63
N ASP A 115 -3.78 -19.90 14.35
CA ASP A 115 -4.12 -21.32 14.13
C ASP A 115 -4.99 -21.55 12.88
N GLU A 116 -5.60 -20.49 12.34
CA GLU A 116 -6.57 -20.53 11.25
C GLU A 116 -5.93 -20.15 9.90
N ARG A 117 -5.09 -21.06 9.38
CA ARG A 117 -4.22 -20.81 8.21
C ARG A 117 -4.95 -20.32 6.95
N GLU A 118 -6.16 -20.82 6.69
CA GLU A 118 -6.97 -20.40 5.52
C GLU A 118 -7.30 -18.90 5.56
N PHE A 119 -7.67 -18.37 6.73
CA PHE A 119 -8.04 -16.97 6.88
C PHE A 119 -6.81 -16.07 6.88
N HIS A 120 -5.67 -16.57 7.37
CA HIS A 120 -4.40 -15.87 7.30
C HIS A 120 -3.98 -15.61 5.84
N ASP A 121 -3.97 -16.65 5.00
CA ASP A 121 -3.56 -16.53 3.59
C ASP A 121 -4.50 -15.60 2.81
N ARG A 122 -5.81 -15.70 3.06
CA ARG A 122 -6.79 -14.78 2.46
C ARG A 122 -6.64 -13.35 2.98
N ALA A 123 -6.43 -13.14 4.28
CA ALA A 123 -6.22 -11.81 4.84
C ALA A 123 -5.00 -11.11 4.22
N HIS A 124 -3.90 -11.83 4.00
CA HIS A 124 -2.73 -11.31 3.27
C HIS A 124 -3.07 -10.91 1.83
N LEU A 125 -3.85 -11.72 1.11
CA LEU A 125 -4.31 -11.37 -0.25
C LEU A 125 -5.08 -10.05 -0.25
N TYR A 126 -6.04 -9.88 0.67
CA TYR A 126 -6.82 -8.64 0.75
C TYR A 126 -5.96 -7.43 1.17
N LEU A 127 -4.98 -7.60 2.06
CA LEU A 127 -4.03 -6.54 2.39
C LEU A 127 -3.21 -6.08 1.18
N ASN A 128 -2.78 -7.02 0.33
CA ASN A 128 -2.08 -6.69 -0.92
C ASN A 128 -2.99 -5.94 -1.91
N LEU A 129 -4.26 -6.36 -2.03
CA LEU A 129 -5.25 -5.66 -2.84
C LEU A 129 -5.50 -4.23 -2.34
N ILE A 130 -5.66 -4.06 -1.03
CA ILE A 130 -5.81 -2.74 -0.39
C ILE A 130 -4.58 -1.87 -0.68
N GLN A 131 -3.38 -2.42 -0.50
CA GLN A 131 -2.15 -1.68 -0.77
C GLN A 131 -2.07 -1.22 -2.24
N ARG A 132 -2.49 -2.06 -3.19
CA ARG A 132 -2.55 -1.67 -4.61
C ARG A 132 -3.56 -0.56 -4.87
N GLN A 133 -4.71 -0.56 -4.17
CA GLN A 133 -5.74 0.47 -4.29
C GLN A 133 -5.33 1.80 -3.64
N LEU A 134 -4.50 1.74 -2.59
CA LEU A 134 -4.01 2.90 -1.84
C LEU A 134 -2.70 3.47 -2.38
N LYS A 135 -1.91 2.70 -3.14
CA LYS A 135 -0.76 3.25 -3.86
C LYS A 135 -1.26 4.33 -4.81
N PRO A 136 -0.73 5.56 -4.73
CA PRO A 136 -0.95 6.55 -5.78
C PRO A 136 -0.51 5.89 -7.08
N VAL A 137 -1.47 5.64 -7.98
CA VAL A 137 -1.12 5.32 -9.36
C VAL A 137 -0.60 6.63 -9.90
N GLU A 138 0.72 6.82 -9.83
CA GLU A 138 1.33 7.90 -10.61
C GLU A 138 0.88 7.67 -12.06
N PRO A 139 0.13 8.62 -12.65
CA PRO A 139 -0.44 8.43 -13.97
C PRO A 139 0.72 8.13 -14.92
N ARG A 140 0.70 6.95 -15.56
CA ARG A 140 1.77 6.55 -16.49
C ARG A 140 1.99 7.69 -17.49
N PRO A 141 3.24 8.18 -17.68
CA PRO A 141 3.50 9.26 -18.63
C PRO A 141 3.03 8.83 -20.03
N ARG A 142 2.24 9.66 -20.70
CA ARG A 142 1.63 9.32 -21.98
C ARG A 142 2.22 10.10 -23.15
N ASN A 143 2.55 11.36 -22.92
CA ASN A 143 3.12 12.28 -23.89
C ASN A 143 4.54 12.72 -23.48
N TYR A 144 5.18 13.54 -24.31
CA TYR A 144 6.54 14.00 -24.02
C TYR A 144 6.54 14.96 -22.81
N GLU A 145 5.49 15.75 -22.62
CA GLU A 145 5.34 16.71 -21.52
C GLU A 145 5.33 16.03 -20.16
N ASP A 146 4.65 14.88 -20.03
CA ASP A 146 4.63 14.10 -18.79
C ASP A 146 6.03 13.58 -18.43
N TYR A 147 6.78 13.09 -19.43
CA TYR A 147 8.15 12.63 -19.25
C TYR A 147 9.07 13.80 -18.90
N TYR A 148 8.92 14.92 -19.59
CA TYR A 148 9.66 16.14 -19.35
C TYR A 148 9.42 16.68 -17.92
N ASN A 149 8.17 16.84 -17.50
CA ASN A 149 7.83 17.35 -16.17
C ASN A 149 8.38 16.45 -15.05
N ARG A 150 8.33 15.12 -15.23
CA ARG A 150 8.96 14.18 -14.28
C ARG A 150 10.48 14.28 -14.27
N ALA A 151 11.10 14.49 -15.43
CA ALA A 151 12.52 14.74 -15.49
C ALA A 151 12.92 16.00 -14.74
N ILE A 152 12.19 17.11 -14.91
CA ILE A 152 12.44 18.36 -14.17
C ILE A 152 12.27 18.14 -12.67
N TYR A 153 11.23 17.41 -12.26
CA TYR A 153 11.05 17.02 -10.85
C TYR A 153 12.27 16.28 -10.29
N HIS A 154 12.80 15.30 -11.03
CA HIS A 154 13.99 14.57 -10.59
C HIS A 154 15.27 15.39 -10.64
N LEU A 155 15.40 16.29 -11.62
CA LEU A 155 16.53 17.23 -11.72
C LEU A 155 16.59 18.13 -10.48
N ASN A 156 15.44 18.70 -10.08
CA ASN A 156 15.33 19.55 -8.89
C ASN A 156 15.60 18.80 -7.57
N LEU A 157 15.42 17.46 -7.55
CA LEU A 157 15.80 16.62 -6.42
C LEU A 157 17.28 16.22 -6.42
N GLY A 158 18.05 16.59 -7.45
CA GLY A 158 19.41 16.13 -7.67
C GLY A 158 19.51 14.67 -8.12
N ASP A 159 18.40 14.03 -8.49
CA ASP A 159 18.39 12.67 -9.04
C ASP A 159 18.57 12.70 -10.56
N TYR A 160 19.81 12.99 -10.95
CA TYR A 160 20.15 13.19 -12.35
C TYR A 160 19.99 11.90 -13.19
N ASP A 161 20.20 10.72 -12.61
CA ASP A 161 20.03 9.44 -13.30
C ASP A 161 18.58 9.21 -13.73
N ARG A 162 17.62 9.39 -12.82
CA ARG A 162 16.20 9.30 -13.18
C ARG A 162 15.80 10.42 -14.13
N SER A 163 16.32 11.63 -13.94
CA SER A 163 16.06 12.76 -14.83
C SER A 163 16.48 12.44 -16.28
N ILE A 164 17.71 11.98 -16.50
CA ILE A 164 18.22 11.57 -17.83
C ILE A 164 17.34 10.48 -18.44
N GLY A 165 16.96 9.47 -17.64
CA GLY A 165 16.09 8.39 -18.10
C GLY A 165 14.73 8.88 -18.60
N PHE A 166 14.14 9.88 -17.95
CA PHE A 166 12.89 10.49 -18.38
C PHE A 166 13.07 11.46 -19.56
N LEU A 167 14.14 12.26 -19.59
CA LEU A 167 14.44 13.16 -20.70
C LEU A 167 14.71 12.41 -22.00
N LYS A 168 15.41 11.27 -21.95
CA LYS A 168 15.60 10.40 -23.13
C LYS A 168 14.26 9.94 -23.70
N LYS A 169 13.33 9.50 -22.84
CA LYS A 169 11.97 9.13 -23.27
C LYS A 169 11.18 10.32 -23.83
N ALA A 170 11.36 11.51 -23.26
CA ALA A 170 10.76 12.73 -23.80
C ALA A 170 11.33 13.05 -25.19
N ASN A 171 12.65 12.93 -25.37
CA ASN A 171 13.33 13.14 -26.66
C ASN A 171 12.94 12.07 -27.71
N ASP A 172 12.73 10.82 -27.31
CA ASP A 172 12.22 9.78 -28.22
C ASP A 172 10.81 10.13 -28.75
N LYS A 173 10.01 10.84 -27.96
CA LYS A 173 8.65 11.28 -28.32
C LYS A 173 8.65 12.59 -29.10
N LYS A 174 9.55 13.52 -28.77
CA LYS A 174 9.72 14.81 -29.42
C LYS A 174 11.22 15.06 -29.67
N PRO A 175 11.76 14.49 -30.76
CA PRO A 175 13.17 14.65 -31.07
C PRO A 175 13.48 16.09 -31.48
N LYS A 176 14.71 16.53 -31.22
CA LYS A 176 15.21 17.88 -31.56
C LYS A 176 14.46 19.03 -30.87
N ASP A 177 13.87 18.77 -29.70
CA ASP A 177 13.35 19.84 -28.85
C ASP A 177 14.51 20.52 -28.11
N PRO A 178 14.69 21.85 -28.23
CA PRO A 178 15.80 22.56 -27.61
C PRO A 178 15.77 22.47 -26.08
N SER A 179 14.58 22.58 -25.47
CA SER A 179 14.42 22.48 -24.01
C SER A 179 14.79 21.09 -23.50
N ILE A 180 14.26 20.01 -24.11
CA ILE A 180 14.60 18.64 -23.69
C ILE A 180 16.11 18.39 -23.81
N THR A 181 16.73 18.84 -24.90
CA THR A 181 18.16 18.68 -25.14
C THR A 181 19.00 19.48 -24.14
N TYR A 182 18.58 20.71 -23.82
CA TYR A 182 19.21 21.55 -22.80
C TYR A 182 19.17 20.88 -21.41
N PHE A 183 18.01 20.37 -20.99
CA PHE A 183 17.89 19.69 -19.70
C PHE A 183 18.66 18.37 -19.65
N LEU A 184 18.91 17.70 -20.79
CA LEU A 184 19.84 16.57 -20.83
C LEU A 184 21.26 17.05 -20.53
N ALA A 185 21.70 18.14 -21.16
CA ALA A 185 23.01 18.73 -20.90
C ALA A 185 23.19 19.10 -19.42
N LEU A 186 22.16 19.72 -18.83
CA LEU A 186 22.15 20.11 -17.42
C LEU A 186 22.16 18.89 -16.48
N ALA A 187 21.39 17.84 -16.79
CA ALA A 187 21.40 16.63 -15.99
C ALA A 187 22.75 15.89 -16.06
N PHE A 188 23.40 15.85 -17.23
CA PHE A 188 24.76 15.31 -17.35
C PHE A 188 25.80 16.19 -16.64
N ALA A 189 25.65 17.51 -16.67
CA ALA A 189 26.47 18.45 -15.91
C ALA A 189 26.39 18.17 -14.41
N GLY A 190 25.17 18.00 -13.87
CA GLY A 190 24.95 17.64 -12.47
C GLY A 190 25.56 16.28 -12.07
N LYS A 191 25.70 15.36 -13.04
CA LYS A 191 26.44 14.09 -12.86
C LYS A 191 27.95 14.21 -13.00
N ASN A 192 28.46 15.40 -13.32
CA ASN A 192 29.85 15.63 -13.70
C ASN A 192 30.30 14.82 -14.94
N ASP A 193 29.36 14.45 -15.82
CA ASP A 193 29.65 13.84 -17.12
C ASP A 193 29.83 14.95 -18.17
N VAL A 194 31.01 15.57 -18.12
CA VAL A 194 31.37 16.73 -18.95
C VAL A 194 31.22 16.44 -20.44
N LYS A 195 31.65 15.25 -20.87
CA LYS A 195 31.61 14.86 -22.29
C LYS A 195 30.17 14.79 -22.81
N ALA A 196 29.28 14.09 -22.11
CA ALA A 196 27.88 14.01 -22.51
C ALA A 196 27.19 15.37 -22.40
N SER A 197 27.52 16.13 -21.35
CA SER A 197 26.98 17.48 -21.13
C SER A 197 27.32 18.43 -22.29
N VAL A 198 28.57 18.50 -22.73
CA VAL A 198 29.03 19.35 -23.84
C VAL A 198 28.34 18.97 -25.16
N ILE A 199 28.20 17.67 -25.45
CA ILE A 199 27.53 17.20 -26.67
C ILE A 199 26.09 17.73 -26.72
N HIS A 200 25.34 17.51 -25.64
CA HIS A 200 23.95 17.96 -25.57
C HIS A 200 23.83 19.48 -25.49
N LEU A 201 24.75 20.17 -24.81
CA LEU A 201 24.74 21.63 -24.71
C LEU A 201 24.98 22.28 -26.08
N ARG A 202 25.96 21.79 -26.86
CA ARG A 202 26.19 22.27 -28.24
C ARG A 202 24.95 22.07 -29.09
N GLN A 203 24.33 20.89 -29.02
CA GLN A 203 23.12 20.60 -29.76
C GLN A 203 21.94 21.50 -29.33
N ALA A 204 21.77 21.75 -28.03
CA ALA A 204 20.72 22.64 -27.54
C ALA A 204 20.91 24.08 -28.03
N ILE A 205 22.15 24.57 -28.05
CA ILE A 205 22.51 25.91 -28.54
C ILE A 205 22.34 26.01 -30.07
N GLU A 206 22.61 24.94 -30.81
CA GLU A 206 22.38 24.89 -32.26
C GLU A 206 20.88 24.93 -32.59
N LEU A 207 20.06 24.25 -31.79
CA LEU A 207 18.60 24.27 -31.94
C LEU A 207 17.99 25.61 -31.52
N ASP A 208 18.50 26.20 -30.44
CA ASP A 208 18.07 27.49 -29.91
C ASP A 208 19.22 28.20 -29.18
N GLY A 209 19.67 29.32 -29.73
CA GLY A 209 20.79 30.10 -29.22
C GLY A 209 20.55 30.69 -27.83
N GLU A 210 19.30 30.88 -27.40
CA GLU A 210 18.98 31.39 -26.05
C GLU A 210 19.48 30.46 -24.95
N ASN A 211 19.57 29.16 -25.22
CA ASN A 211 20.12 28.17 -24.29
C ASN A 211 21.55 28.49 -23.86
N ARG A 212 22.34 29.20 -24.69
CA ARG A 212 23.68 29.64 -24.31
C ARG A 212 23.62 30.67 -23.18
N VAL A 213 22.67 31.60 -23.24
CA VAL A 213 22.49 32.64 -22.23
C VAL A 213 22.02 32.01 -20.92
N LEU A 214 21.08 31.06 -20.99
CA LEU A 214 20.62 30.30 -19.82
C LEU A 214 21.78 29.53 -19.18
N ALA A 215 22.53 28.76 -19.97
CA ALA A 215 23.63 27.94 -19.48
C ALA A 215 24.74 28.75 -18.77
N ARG A 216 24.97 30.00 -19.18
CA ARG A 216 25.93 30.90 -18.51
C ARG A 216 25.52 31.28 -17.09
N ASN A 217 24.26 31.11 -16.72
CA ASN A 217 23.74 31.44 -15.39
C ASN A 217 23.53 30.21 -14.50
N GLU A 218 23.66 28.99 -15.03
CA GLU A 218 23.45 27.76 -14.26
C GLU A 218 24.69 27.36 -13.46
N THR A 219 24.47 26.96 -12.22
CA THR A 219 25.56 26.61 -11.30
C THR A 219 26.34 25.40 -11.78
N GLU A 220 25.66 24.38 -12.32
CA GLU A 220 26.28 23.15 -12.83
C GLU A 220 27.24 23.43 -13.97
N PHE A 221 26.90 24.35 -14.87
CA PHE A 221 27.80 24.73 -15.97
C PHE A 221 28.93 25.66 -15.50
N GLN A 222 28.65 26.57 -14.57
CA GLN A 222 29.69 27.43 -13.99
C GLN A 222 30.75 26.62 -13.24
N ALA A 223 30.35 25.56 -12.54
CA ALA A 223 31.27 24.64 -11.86
C ALA A 223 32.21 23.90 -12.81
N MET A 224 31.84 23.76 -14.09
CA MET A 224 32.63 23.04 -15.10
C MET A 224 33.48 23.96 -16.00
N LEU A 225 33.58 25.26 -15.71
CA LEU A 225 34.35 26.20 -16.55
C LEU A 225 35.86 25.94 -16.59
N GLU A 226 36.38 25.12 -15.68
CA GLU A 226 37.75 24.60 -15.75
C GLU A 226 37.99 23.71 -16.97
N HIS A 227 36.93 23.10 -17.53
CA HIS A 227 37.00 22.31 -18.75
C HIS A 227 37.00 23.22 -19.99
N PRO A 228 38.06 23.23 -20.81
CA PRO A 228 38.18 24.13 -21.96
C PRO A 228 37.02 24.01 -22.95
N GLU A 229 36.53 22.78 -23.14
CA GLU A 229 35.41 22.44 -24.01
C GLU A 229 34.07 23.05 -23.55
N VAL A 230 33.82 23.16 -22.25
CA VAL A 230 32.64 23.85 -21.71
C VAL A 230 32.78 25.37 -21.91
N ARG A 231 33.98 25.91 -21.62
CA ARG A 231 34.27 27.33 -21.78
C ARG A 231 34.13 27.79 -23.24
N GLU A 232 34.59 27.00 -24.20
CA GLU A 232 34.46 27.29 -25.64
C GLU A 232 32.98 27.33 -26.06
N VAL A 233 32.17 26.37 -25.58
CA VAL A 233 30.74 26.33 -25.86
C VAL A 233 30.00 27.51 -25.25
N LEU A 234 30.36 27.95 -24.05
CA LEU A 234 29.65 29.03 -23.38
C LEU A 234 30.17 30.41 -23.78
N TYR A 235 31.47 30.57 -24.01
CA TYR A 235 32.12 31.86 -24.25
C TYR A 235 33.07 31.79 -25.47
N PRO A 236 32.54 31.56 -26.68
CA PRO A 236 33.38 31.47 -27.89
C PRO A 236 34.13 32.78 -28.16
N GLU A 237 33.55 33.93 -27.81
CA GLU A 237 34.16 35.26 -27.96
C GLU A 237 35.47 35.41 -27.18
N ARG A 238 35.58 34.73 -26.02
CA ARG A 238 36.79 34.77 -25.18
C ARG A 238 37.89 33.86 -25.72
N ALA A 239 37.54 32.87 -26.55
CA ALA A 239 38.52 31.99 -27.19
C ALA A 239 39.20 32.66 -28.40
N GLY A 240 38.57 33.68 -29.00
CA GLY A 240 39.04 34.39 -30.20
C GLY A 240 39.94 35.61 -29.96
N GLY A 241 40.23 35.98 -28.70
CA GLY A 241 41.16 37.06 -28.41
C GLY A 241 40.63 38.47 -28.71
N THR A 242 39.51 38.85 -28.11
CA THR A 242 39.22 40.26 -27.82
C THR A 242 38.63 40.33 -26.42
N ASP A 243 39.48 40.51 -25.40
CA ASP A 243 39.03 40.90 -24.06
C ASP A 243 38.40 42.28 -24.14
N PRO A 244 37.09 42.46 -23.90
CA PRO A 244 36.60 43.74 -23.47
C PRO A 244 36.98 43.86 -22.00
N HIS A 245 37.97 44.71 -21.71
CA HIS A 245 38.24 45.16 -20.35
C HIS A 245 36.91 45.50 -19.65
N PRO A 246 36.70 45.09 -18.38
CA PRO A 246 35.60 45.65 -17.62
C PRO A 246 35.79 47.17 -17.52
N PRO A 247 34.75 47.99 -17.73
CA PRO A 247 34.88 49.42 -17.56
C PRO A 247 35.21 49.70 -16.09
N SER A 248 36.39 50.25 -15.86
CA SER A 248 36.76 50.87 -14.60
C SER A 248 35.84 52.07 -14.37
N SER A 249 34.94 51.99 -13.38
CA SER A 249 34.51 53.07 -12.48
C SER A 249 33.43 52.55 -11.52
#